data_AF-A0A959NY21-F1
#
_entry.id   AF-A0A959NY21-F1
#
_cell.length_a   1.000
_cell.length_b   1.000
_cell.length_c   1.000
_cell.angle_alpha   90.00
_cell.angle_beta   90.00
_cell.angle_gamma   90.00
#
_symmetry.space_group_name_H-M   'P 1'
#
loop_
_entity.id
_entity.type
_entity.pdbx_description
1 polymer ?
#
loop_
_entity_poly.entity_id
_entity_poly.type
_entity_poly.pdbx_seq_one_letter_code
_entity_poly.pdbx_strand_id
1 'polypeptide(L)'
;RTSNKIKKIIYSVTSLGWRHSNRHWQNYELTYLILAGFATPLVLSVHTIVSFDFAVAILPGWHTTIFPPYFVAGAVFSGFAMVQNVLIFIRKIFNYEHIITMDTLERMNKIILLTGMIVGYAYSMEFFIAWYSGVQPEVFAFMNRAFGDYFWAYWIMFSCNVFIPQLFWFKKVRRSIPFMFVIAVLVNVGMWFERFVITVTSLSRDYLPSSWAYFKPTLTDASLLIGSFGLFFTLVLLFTKSLPVISIAEVKAVVDGSQPKHGDH
;
A
#
# COMPACT_ATOMS: atom_id res chain seq x y z
N ARG A 1 2.39 -11.74 -32.45
CA ARG A 1 1.33 -11.62 -33.49
C ARG A 1 0.24 -12.62 -33.13
N THR A 2 -1.03 -12.20 -32.99
CA THR A 2 -2.14 -13.08 -32.59
C THR A 2 -2.81 -13.69 -33.83
N SER A 3 -3.14 -14.99 -33.77
CA SER A 3 -3.84 -15.70 -34.87
C SER A 3 -5.35 -15.46 -34.87
N ASN A 4 -5.93 -15.11 -33.72
CA ASN A 4 -7.36 -14.90 -33.56
C ASN A 4 -7.80 -13.51 -34.08
N LYS A 5 -8.74 -13.51 -35.04
CA LYS A 5 -9.27 -12.29 -35.70
C LYS A 5 -9.89 -11.30 -34.71
N ILE A 6 -10.65 -11.78 -33.72
CA ILE A 6 -11.30 -10.93 -32.71
C ILE A 6 -10.25 -10.24 -31.83
N LYS A 7 -9.28 -11.02 -31.31
CA LYS A 7 -8.18 -10.46 -30.49
C LYS A 7 -7.36 -9.45 -31.28
N LYS A 8 -7.11 -9.72 -32.57
CA LYS A 8 -6.39 -8.80 -33.46
C LYS A 8 -7.12 -7.46 -33.59
N ILE A 9 -8.44 -7.48 -33.80
CA ILE A 9 -9.25 -6.25 -33.89
C ILE A 9 -9.17 -5.48 -32.57
N ILE A 10 -9.43 -6.12 -31.44
CA ILE A 10 -9.40 -5.47 -30.12
C ILE A 10 -8.05 -4.81 -29.87
N TYR A 11 -6.94 -5.56 -29.99
CA TYR A 11 -5.61 -4.98 -29.76
C TYR A 11 -5.25 -3.89 -30.77
N SER A 12 -5.71 -4.00 -32.02
CA SER A 12 -5.46 -2.97 -33.03
C SER A 12 -6.14 -1.65 -32.67
N VAL A 13 -7.40 -1.70 -32.23
CA VAL A 13 -8.17 -0.53 -31.79
C VAL A 13 -7.55 0.07 -30.53
N THR A 14 -7.27 -0.74 -29.50
CA THR A 14 -6.71 -0.25 -28.23
C THR A 14 -5.28 0.29 -28.37
N SER A 15 -4.54 -0.15 -29.40
CA SER A 15 -3.19 0.37 -29.68
C SER A 15 -3.17 1.74 -30.35
N LEU A 16 -4.33 2.27 -30.75
CA LEU A 16 -4.49 3.59 -31.40
C LEU A 16 -3.53 3.81 -32.59
N GLY A 17 -3.15 2.74 -33.29
CA GLY A 17 -2.22 2.83 -34.42
C GLY A 17 -0.78 3.16 -34.02
N TRP A 18 -0.30 2.73 -32.85
CA TRP A 18 1.09 2.92 -32.45
C TRP A 18 2.08 2.27 -33.45
N ARG A 19 2.87 3.11 -34.13
CA ARG A 19 3.82 2.71 -35.20
C ARG A 19 5.29 2.72 -34.80
N HIS A 20 5.61 2.94 -33.52
CA HIS A 20 7.00 2.99 -33.04
C HIS A 20 7.87 4.04 -33.77
N SER A 21 7.28 5.19 -34.14
CA SER A 21 8.01 6.29 -34.80
C SER A 21 8.77 7.13 -33.77
N ASN A 22 9.87 7.77 -34.19
CA ASN A 22 10.67 8.63 -33.31
C ASN A 22 9.83 9.74 -32.66
N ARG A 23 8.94 10.39 -33.45
CA ARG A 23 8.04 11.44 -32.96
C ARG A 23 7.06 10.92 -31.91
N HIS A 24 6.58 9.68 -32.03
CA HIS A 24 5.69 9.09 -31.04
C HIS A 24 6.43 8.87 -29.71
N TRP A 25 7.67 8.36 -29.77
CA TRP A 25 8.49 8.13 -28.58
C TRP A 25 8.85 9.42 -27.84
N GLN A 26 9.31 10.44 -28.56
CA GLN A 26 9.63 11.74 -27.96
C GLN A 26 8.44 12.36 -27.23
N ASN A 27 7.25 12.32 -27.84
CA ASN A 27 6.03 12.82 -27.20
C ASN A 27 5.57 11.94 -26.03
N TYR A 28 5.71 10.62 -26.16
CA TYR A 28 5.35 9.66 -25.11
C TYR A 28 6.21 9.83 -23.87
N GLU A 29 7.54 9.93 -24.02
CA GLU A 29 8.46 10.11 -22.89
C GLU A 29 8.22 11.45 -22.17
N LEU A 30 8.02 12.54 -22.92
CA LEU A 30 7.68 13.84 -22.34
C LEU A 30 6.35 13.78 -21.58
N THR A 31 5.34 13.14 -22.17
CA THR A 31 4.03 12.99 -21.53
C THR A 31 4.10 12.09 -20.30
N TYR A 32 4.87 11.00 -20.35
CA TYR A 32 5.10 10.10 -19.23
C TYR A 32 5.74 10.84 -18.05
N LEU A 33 6.75 11.68 -18.31
CA LEU A 33 7.39 12.50 -17.29
C LEU A 33 6.43 13.53 -16.69
N ILE A 34 5.64 14.22 -17.52
CA ILE A 34 4.64 15.19 -17.04
C ILE A 34 3.58 14.49 -16.18
N LEU A 35 3.05 13.36 -16.64
CA LEU A 35 2.07 12.59 -15.89
C LEU A 35 2.65 12.05 -14.57
N ALA A 36 3.91 11.58 -14.55
CA ALA A 36 4.58 11.20 -13.31
C ALA A 36 4.74 12.38 -12.34
N GLY A 37 5.07 13.56 -12.89
CA GLY A 37 5.15 14.82 -12.15
C GLY A 37 3.82 15.25 -11.54
N PHE A 38 2.69 15.05 -12.23
CA PHE A 38 1.35 15.32 -11.68
C PHE A 38 0.84 14.21 -10.74
N ALA A 39 1.14 12.95 -11.04
CA ALA A 39 0.70 11.81 -10.25
C ALA A 39 1.34 11.81 -8.86
N THR A 40 2.59 12.26 -8.72
CA THR A 40 3.29 12.25 -7.43
C THR A 40 2.60 13.14 -6.38
N PRO A 41 2.34 14.44 -6.62
CA PRO A 41 1.53 15.27 -5.73
C PRO A 41 0.11 14.75 -5.55
N LEU A 42 -0.50 14.19 -6.60
CA LEU A 42 -1.85 13.64 -6.53
C LEU A 42 -1.95 12.47 -5.55
N VAL A 43 -0.98 11.54 -5.57
CA VAL A 43 -0.97 10.40 -4.63
C VAL A 43 -0.84 10.90 -3.18
N LEU A 44 0.00 11.91 -2.94
CA LEU A 44 0.14 12.54 -1.63
C LEU A 44 -1.17 13.24 -1.21
N SER A 45 -1.80 13.99 -2.11
CA SER A 45 -3.00 14.77 -1.80
C SER A 45 -4.23 13.89 -1.59
N VAL A 46 -4.43 12.84 -2.37
CA VAL A 46 -5.60 11.95 -2.25
C VAL A 46 -5.65 11.29 -0.86
N HIS A 47 -4.53 10.74 -0.40
CA HIS A 47 -4.48 10.13 0.95
C HIS A 47 -4.51 11.18 2.07
N THR A 48 -4.00 12.39 1.82
CA THR A 48 -4.14 13.52 2.73
C THR A 48 -5.60 13.95 2.86
N ILE A 49 -6.36 13.99 1.77
CA ILE A 49 -7.80 14.36 1.80
C ILE A 49 -8.60 13.31 2.58
N VAL A 50 -8.39 12.02 2.31
CA VAL A 50 -9.02 10.94 3.10
C VAL A 50 -8.63 11.03 4.57
N SER A 51 -7.40 11.45 4.85
CA SER A 51 -6.95 11.69 6.22
C SER A 51 -7.63 12.91 6.86
N PHE A 52 -7.98 13.94 6.10
CA PHE A 52 -8.66 15.12 6.61
C PHE A 52 -10.08 14.85 7.08
N ASP A 53 -10.76 13.83 6.53
CA ASP A 53 -12.07 13.39 7.02
C ASP A 53 -12.03 13.02 8.51
N PHE A 54 -10.87 12.58 9.02
CA PHE A 54 -10.63 12.34 10.44
C PHE A 54 -9.97 13.54 11.12
N ALA A 55 -8.87 14.05 10.57
CA ALA A 55 -8.01 15.04 11.22
C ALA A 55 -8.73 16.36 11.57
N VAL A 56 -9.72 16.74 10.76
CA VAL A 56 -10.49 17.99 10.94
C VAL A 56 -11.65 17.80 11.92
N ALA A 57 -12.03 16.56 12.24
CA ALA A 57 -13.05 16.29 13.23
C ALA A 57 -12.59 16.73 14.63
N ILE A 58 -13.55 17.02 15.51
CA ILE A 58 -13.31 17.43 16.90
C ILE A 58 -13.22 16.24 17.86
N LEU A 59 -13.18 15.00 17.36
CA LEU A 59 -13.18 13.80 18.20
C LEU A 59 -11.80 13.53 18.81
N PRO A 60 -11.75 13.07 20.07
CA PRO A 60 -10.48 12.76 20.70
C PRO A 60 -9.80 11.56 20.03
N GLY A 61 -8.51 11.70 19.77
CA GLY A 61 -7.73 10.73 19.00
C GLY A 61 -7.95 10.77 17.47
N TRP A 62 -8.80 11.67 16.95
CA TRP A 62 -8.89 12.01 15.52
C TRP A 62 -8.32 13.40 15.24
N HIS A 63 -8.56 14.36 16.14
CA HIS A 63 -8.11 15.73 15.97
C HIS A 63 -6.58 15.87 16.12
N THR A 64 -5.84 15.60 15.05
CA THR A 64 -4.38 15.68 15.05
C THR A 64 -3.80 16.10 13.71
N THR A 65 -2.70 16.85 13.77
CA THR A 65 -2.03 17.40 12.59
C THR A 65 -1.04 16.43 11.94
N ILE A 66 -0.69 15.32 12.61
CA ILE A 66 0.24 14.32 12.07
C ILE A 66 -0.43 13.36 11.09
N PHE A 67 -1.77 13.29 11.08
CA PHE A 67 -2.50 12.31 10.27
C PHE A 67 -2.20 12.37 8.76
N PRO A 68 -2.16 13.53 8.08
CA PRO A 68 -1.93 13.58 6.65
C PRO A 68 -0.64 12.88 6.18
N PRO A 69 0.57 13.23 6.68
CA PRO A 69 1.79 12.53 6.29
C PRO A 69 1.82 11.07 6.76
N TYR A 70 1.21 10.77 7.91
CA TYR A 70 1.13 9.41 8.44
C TYR A 70 0.26 8.49 7.57
N PHE A 71 -0.93 8.93 7.15
CA PHE A 71 -1.82 8.16 6.28
C PHE A 71 -1.18 7.87 4.92
N VAL A 72 -0.44 8.85 4.37
CA VAL A 72 0.35 8.67 3.16
C VAL A 72 1.43 7.62 3.35
N ALA A 73 2.21 7.68 4.45
CA ALA A 73 3.23 6.68 4.75
C ALA A 73 2.63 5.28 4.91
N GLY A 74 1.50 5.16 5.61
CA GLY A 74 0.73 3.92 5.77
C GLY A 74 0.18 3.37 4.44
N ALA A 75 -0.21 4.24 3.52
CA ALA A 75 -0.67 3.84 2.19
C ALA A 75 0.46 3.24 1.34
N VAL A 76 1.65 3.85 1.39
CA VAL A 76 2.84 3.28 0.72
C VAL A 76 3.22 1.96 1.38
N PHE A 77 3.20 1.89 2.71
CA PHE A 77 3.52 0.68 3.47
C PHE A 77 2.61 -0.52 3.12
N SER A 78 1.28 -0.36 3.23
CA SER A 78 0.31 -1.41 2.86
C SER A 78 0.31 -1.70 1.36
N GLY A 79 0.40 -0.67 0.52
CA GLY A 79 0.42 -0.81 -0.93
C GLY A 79 1.59 -1.67 -1.41
N PHE A 80 2.81 -1.40 -0.94
CA PHE A 80 3.97 -2.21 -1.29
C PHE A 80 3.87 -3.65 -0.78
N ALA A 81 3.29 -3.86 0.40
CA ALA A 81 3.05 -5.21 0.93
C ALA A 81 2.07 -6.00 0.05
N MET A 82 0.95 -5.40 -0.38
CA MET A 82 0.02 -6.03 -1.31
C MET A 82 0.67 -6.30 -2.68
N VAL A 83 1.36 -5.33 -3.27
CA VAL A 83 2.04 -5.49 -4.56
C VAL A 83 3.08 -6.61 -4.49
N GLN A 84 3.85 -6.69 -3.40
CA GLN A 84 4.82 -7.77 -3.19
C GLN A 84 4.17 -9.15 -3.21
N ASN A 85 3.05 -9.34 -2.50
CA ASN A 85 2.34 -10.62 -2.50
C ASN A 85 1.85 -11.01 -3.90
N VAL A 86 1.24 -10.07 -4.62
CA VAL A 86 0.77 -10.31 -5.99
C VAL A 86 1.94 -10.63 -6.93
N LEU A 87 3.05 -9.90 -6.82
CA LEU A 87 4.26 -10.15 -7.62
C LEU A 87 4.87 -11.52 -7.33
N ILE A 88 4.88 -11.99 -6.08
CA ILE A 88 5.38 -13.33 -5.72
C ILE A 88 4.55 -14.41 -6.43
N PHE A 89 3.21 -14.28 -6.44
CA PHE A 89 2.34 -15.21 -7.17
C PHE A 89 2.56 -15.16 -8.67
N ILE A 90 2.57 -13.97 -9.27
CA ILE A 90 2.79 -13.78 -10.71
C ILE A 90 4.15 -14.34 -11.12
N ARG A 91 5.20 -14.05 -10.33
CA ARG A 91 6.57 -14.53 -10.54
C ARG A 91 6.61 -16.05 -10.66
N LYS A 92 5.90 -16.78 -9.80
CA LYS A 92 5.91 -18.25 -9.78
C LYS A 92 4.98 -18.88 -10.82
N ILE A 93 3.77 -18.35 -11.01
CA ILE A 93 2.77 -18.91 -11.94
C ILE A 93 3.21 -18.72 -13.39
N PHE A 94 3.73 -17.55 -13.74
CA PHE A 94 4.12 -17.20 -15.11
C PHE A 94 5.61 -17.40 -15.40
N ASN A 95 6.37 -17.99 -14.46
CA ASN A 95 7.82 -18.23 -14.58
C ASN A 95 8.65 -16.96 -14.90
N TYR A 96 8.26 -15.81 -14.33
CA TYR A 96 8.96 -14.52 -14.51
C TYR A 96 10.12 -14.31 -13.54
N GLU A 97 10.72 -15.39 -13.03
CA GLU A 97 11.84 -15.34 -12.08
C GLU A 97 13.08 -14.58 -12.61
N HIS A 98 13.23 -14.54 -13.94
CA HIS A 98 14.32 -13.85 -14.64
C HIS A 98 14.09 -12.34 -14.81
N ILE A 99 12.83 -11.87 -14.76
CA ILE A 99 12.49 -10.43 -14.85
C ILE A 99 12.28 -9.87 -13.45
N ILE A 100 11.50 -10.56 -12.63
CA ILE A 100 11.25 -10.21 -11.23
C ILE A 100 12.34 -10.90 -10.39
N THR A 101 13.51 -10.27 -10.37
CA THR A 101 14.68 -10.79 -9.64
C THR A 101 14.51 -10.65 -8.14
N MET A 102 15.31 -11.40 -7.37
CA MET A 102 15.34 -11.27 -5.92
C MET A 102 15.80 -9.88 -5.45
N ASP A 103 16.56 -9.16 -6.28
CA ASP A 103 17.02 -7.81 -5.95
C ASP A 103 15.88 -6.79 -6.02
N THR A 104 14.94 -6.95 -6.96
CA THR A 104 13.72 -6.14 -7.03
C THR A 104 12.89 -6.32 -5.76
N LEU A 105 12.67 -7.57 -5.33
CA LEU A 105 11.90 -7.86 -4.12
C LEU A 105 12.64 -7.40 -2.84
N GLU A 106 13.97 -7.51 -2.77
CA GLU A 106 14.73 -6.96 -1.64
C GLU A 106 14.61 -5.43 -1.55
N ARG A 107 14.64 -4.72 -2.69
CA ARG A 107 14.45 -3.26 -2.72
C ARG A 107 13.06 -2.87 -2.23
N MET A 108 12.02 -3.61 -2.62
CA MET A 108 10.66 -3.41 -2.11
C MET A 108 10.58 -3.58 -0.59
N ASN A 109 11.19 -4.64 -0.03
CA ASN A 109 11.22 -4.83 1.43
C ASN A 109 11.89 -3.68 2.18
N LYS A 110 12.93 -3.05 1.60
CA LYS A 110 13.58 -1.88 2.22
C LYS A 110 12.64 -0.67 2.25
N ILE A 111 11.80 -0.49 1.23
CA ILE A 111 10.78 0.55 1.22
C ILE A 111 9.72 0.25 2.30
N ILE A 112 9.23 -0.98 2.38
CA ILE A 112 8.30 -1.43 3.43
C ILE A 112 8.89 -1.18 4.82
N LEU A 113 10.17 -1.49 5.02
CA LEU A 113 10.86 -1.24 6.29
C LEU A 113 10.92 0.26 6.61
N LEU A 114 11.31 1.09 5.64
CA LEU A 114 11.41 2.54 5.80
C LEU A 114 10.06 3.15 6.19
N THR A 115 9.00 2.83 5.45
CA THR A 115 7.67 3.37 5.72
C THR A 115 7.06 2.80 7.00
N GLY A 116 7.32 1.53 7.32
CA GLY A 116 6.95 0.94 8.61
C GLY A 116 7.59 1.65 9.80
N MET A 117 8.85 2.09 9.68
CA MET A 117 9.50 2.90 10.73
C MET A 117 8.85 4.29 10.86
N ILE A 118 8.47 4.94 9.76
CA ILE A 118 7.76 6.22 9.78
C ILE A 118 6.40 6.08 10.47
N VAL A 119 5.66 5.00 10.16
CA VAL A 119 4.38 4.67 10.81
C VAL A 119 4.57 4.40 12.31
N GLY A 120 5.57 3.59 12.69
CA GLY A 120 5.88 3.34 14.10
C GLY A 120 6.29 4.59 14.88
N TYR A 121 7.01 5.51 14.23
CA TYR A 121 7.29 6.83 14.79
C TYR A 121 6.00 7.63 15.03
N ALA A 122 5.09 7.68 14.06
CA ALA A 122 3.81 8.38 14.20
C ALA A 122 2.99 7.83 15.38
N TYR A 123 2.88 6.51 15.53
CA TYR A 123 2.21 5.91 16.69
C TYR A 123 2.84 6.35 18.01
N SER A 124 4.17 6.32 18.09
CA SER A 124 4.88 6.71 19.31
C SER A 124 4.65 8.18 19.64
N MET A 125 4.65 9.03 18.62
CA MET A 125 4.37 10.47 18.76
C MET A 125 2.94 10.75 19.18
N GLU A 126 1.96 10.00 18.70
CA GLU A 126 0.57 10.15 19.14
C GLU A 126 0.40 9.87 20.63
N PHE A 127 0.98 8.77 21.14
CA PHE A 127 0.98 8.48 22.58
C PHE A 127 1.72 9.55 23.38
N PHE A 128 2.86 10.01 22.87
CA PHE A 128 3.63 11.07 23.51
C PHE A 128 2.84 12.37 23.60
N ILE A 129 2.21 12.81 22.51
CA ILE A 129 1.43 14.06 22.47
C ILE A 129 0.15 13.94 23.30
N ALA A 130 -0.52 12.78 23.31
CA ALA A 130 -1.67 12.56 24.18
C ALA A 130 -1.31 12.78 25.65
N TRP A 131 -0.20 12.17 26.10
CA TRP A 131 0.34 12.38 27.45
C TRP A 131 0.80 13.83 27.69
N TYR A 132 1.52 14.42 26.73
CA TYR A 132 2.06 15.78 26.84
C TYR A 132 0.96 16.86 26.86
N SER A 133 -0.15 16.65 26.16
CA SER A 133 -1.25 17.63 26.08
C SER A 133 -1.95 17.86 27.42
N GLY A 134 -1.96 16.86 28.31
CA GLY A 134 -2.70 16.89 29.57
C GLY A 134 -4.23 16.93 29.42
N VAL A 135 -4.77 16.86 28.20
CA VAL A 135 -6.21 16.88 27.92
C VAL A 135 -6.81 15.53 28.28
N GLN A 136 -7.63 15.48 29.33
CA GLN A 136 -8.15 14.22 29.89
C GLN A 136 -8.87 13.33 28.86
N PRO A 137 -9.74 13.85 27.96
CA PRO A 137 -10.32 13.04 26.89
C PRO A 137 -9.30 12.40 25.93
N GLU A 138 -8.22 13.10 25.59
CA GLU A 138 -7.16 12.56 24.72
C GLU A 138 -6.36 11.47 25.43
N VAL A 139 -5.95 11.73 26.68
CA VAL A 139 -5.26 10.73 27.51
C VAL A 139 -6.13 9.48 27.67
N PHE A 140 -7.42 9.66 27.94
CA PHE A 140 -8.38 8.56 28.03
C PHE A 140 -8.51 7.79 26.72
N ALA A 141 -8.61 8.47 25.57
CA ALA A 141 -8.74 7.81 24.27
C ALA A 141 -7.55 6.88 23.97
N PHE A 142 -6.31 7.34 24.22
CA PHE A 142 -5.11 6.54 24.01
C PHE A 142 -4.94 5.42 25.05
N MET A 143 -5.32 5.66 26.30
CA MET A 143 -5.38 4.61 27.33
C MET A 143 -6.41 3.54 26.98
N ASN A 144 -7.57 3.93 26.46
CA ASN A 144 -8.63 3.04 26.02
C ASN A 144 -8.20 2.20 24.80
N ARG A 145 -7.39 2.76 23.88
CA ARG A 145 -6.78 1.98 22.79
C ARG A 145 -5.89 0.85 23.34
N ALA A 146 -5.05 1.13 24.34
CA ALA A 146 -4.08 0.17 24.86
C ALA A 146 -4.66 -0.86 25.86
N PHE A 147 -5.65 -0.48 26.67
CA PHE A 147 -6.15 -1.28 27.79
C PHE A 147 -7.68 -1.43 27.85
N GLY A 148 -8.42 -0.79 26.94
CA GLY A 148 -9.88 -0.86 26.89
C GLY A 148 -10.41 -2.09 26.14
N ASP A 149 -11.68 -2.06 25.77
CA ASP A 149 -12.39 -3.22 25.19
C ASP A 149 -11.78 -3.72 23.85
N TYR A 150 -11.07 -2.84 23.14
CA TYR A 150 -10.39 -3.15 21.88
C TYR A 150 -8.87 -3.27 22.00
N PHE A 151 -8.34 -3.52 23.21
CA PHE A 151 -6.89 -3.67 23.42
C PHE A 151 -6.27 -4.67 22.42
N TRP A 152 -6.96 -5.79 22.18
CA TRP A 152 -6.53 -6.84 21.26
C TRP A 152 -6.29 -6.31 19.85
N ALA A 153 -7.15 -5.42 19.33
CA ALA A 153 -7.02 -4.84 18.00
C ALA A 153 -5.81 -3.91 17.92
N TYR A 154 -5.60 -3.08 18.95
CA TYR A 154 -4.44 -2.20 19.04
C TYR A 154 -3.11 -2.97 19.12
N TRP A 155 -3.03 -4.01 19.95
CA TRP A 155 -1.80 -4.80 20.10
C TRP A 155 -1.49 -5.63 18.85
N ILE A 156 -2.51 -6.13 18.14
CA ILE A 156 -2.32 -6.78 16.82
C ILE A 156 -1.79 -5.77 15.81
N MET A 157 -2.42 -4.60 15.70
CA MET A 157 -1.99 -3.50 14.82
C MET A 157 -0.53 -3.13 15.10
N PHE A 158 -0.20 -2.79 16.35
CA PHE A 158 1.12 -2.32 16.73
C PHE A 158 2.19 -3.40 16.49
N SER A 159 1.91 -4.65 16.86
CA SER A 159 2.85 -5.74 16.64
C SER A 159 3.11 -5.98 15.15
N CYS A 160 2.05 -6.02 14.34
CA CYS A 160 2.15 -6.30 12.91
C CYS A 160 2.80 -5.17 12.10
N ASN A 161 2.58 -3.91 12.49
CA ASN A 161 3.09 -2.76 11.76
C ASN A 161 4.46 -2.30 12.26
N VAL A 162 4.74 -2.42 13.56
CA VAL A 162 5.98 -1.92 14.16
C VAL A 162 7.02 -3.01 14.28
N PHE A 163 6.70 -4.16 14.88
CA PHE A 163 7.70 -5.18 15.20
C PHE A 163 8.01 -6.11 14.03
N ILE A 164 6.99 -6.64 13.36
CA ILE A 164 7.18 -7.65 12.30
C ILE A 164 8.03 -7.12 11.13
N PRO A 165 7.85 -5.88 10.63
CA PRO A 165 8.67 -5.37 9.53
C PRO A 165 10.14 -5.18 9.91
N GLN A 166 10.49 -5.03 11.20
CA GLN A 166 11.89 -4.92 11.63
C GLN A 166 12.69 -6.20 11.33
N LEU A 167 12.03 -7.34 11.12
CA LEU A 167 12.70 -8.55 10.66
C LEU A 167 13.38 -8.34 9.28
N PHE A 168 12.92 -7.36 8.49
CA PHE A 168 13.61 -6.94 7.27
C PHE A 168 14.93 -6.20 7.51
N TRP A 169 15.40 -5.96 8.73
CA TRP A 169 16.81 -5.60 8.92
C TRP A 169 17.75 -6.74 8.55
N PHE A 170 17.32 -7.99 8.77
CA PHE A 170 18.11 -9.17 8.48
C PHE A 170 18.07 -9.53 7.00
N LYS A 171 19.22 -9.46 6.31
CA LYS A 171 19.34 -9.80 4.89
C LYS A 171 18.83 -11.22 4.56
N LYS A 172 19.01 -12.18 5.48
CA LYS A 172 18.50 -13.56 5.33
C LYS A 172 16.98 -13.61 5.22
N VAL A 173 16.27 -12.79 6.01
CA VAL A 173 14.80 -12.68 5.97
C VAL A 173 14.36 -11.90 4.72
N ARG A 174 15.01 -10.77 4.41
CA ARG A 174 14.72 -9.94 3.23
C ARG A 174 14.91 -10.63 1.88
N ARG A 175 15.66 -11.73 1.81
CA ARG A 175 15.92 -12.48 0.57
C ARG A 175 15.28 -13.87 0.59
N SER A 176 14.30 -14.11 1.47
CA SER A 176 13.59 -15.38 1.57
C SER A 176 12.11 -15.20 1.26
N ILE A 177 11.68 -15.74 0.12
CA ILE A 177 10.31 -15.57 -0.41
C ILE A 177 9.23 -15.94 0.61
N PRO A 178 9.31 -17.08 1.34
CA PRO A 178 8.29 -17.43 2.33
C PRO A 178 8.16 -16.40 3.45
N PHE A 179 9.28 -15.90 3.97
CA PHE A 179 9.24 -14.88 5.02
C PHE A 179 8.70 -13.54 4.50
N MET A 180 9.11 -13.14 3.28
CA MET A 180 8.65 -11.91 2.64
C MET A 180 7.14 -11.93 2.39
N PHE A 181 6.59 -13.09 2.01
CA PHE A 181 5.14 -13.28 1.83
C PHE A 181 4.38 -13.18 3.16
N VAL A 182 4.80 -13.94 4.18
CA VAL A 182 4.13 -13.94 5.49
C VAL A 182 4.17 -12.55 6.12
N ILE A 183 5.33 -11.87 6.11
CA ILE A 183 5.46 -10.52 6.65
C ILE A 183 4.54 -9.54 5.90
N ALA A 184 4.48 -9.60 4.57
CA ALA A 184 3.63 -8.71 3.79
C ALA A 184 2.13 -8.96 4.03
N VAL A 185 1.70 -10.20 4.24
CA VAL A 185 0.32 -10.49 4.67
C VAL A 185 0.03 -9.87 6.04
N LEU A 186 0.94 -10.05 7.00
CA LEU A 186 0.77 -9.50 8.36
C LEU A 186 0.76 -7.97 8.36
N VAL A 187 1.57 -7.33 7.52
CA VAL A 187 1.52 -5.88 7.29
C VAL A 187 0.13 -5.43 6.82
N ASN A 188 -0.45 -6.11 5.82
CA ASN A 188 -1.79 -5.74 5.35
C ASN A 188 -2.88 -5.95 6.42
N VAL A 189 -2.76 -7.02 7.22
CA VAL A 189 -3.66 -7.26 8.37
C VAL A 189 -3.49 -6.15 9.41
N GLY A 190 -2.25 -5.80 9.75
CA GLY A 190 -1.95 -4.73 10.71
C GLY A 190 -2.47 -3.36 10.24
N MET A 191 -2.34 -3.05 8.94
CA MET A 191 -2.85 -1.81 8.35
C MET A 191 -4.37 -1.77 8.25
N TRP A 192 -5.04 -2.92 8.10
CA TRP A 192 -6.49 -2.99 8.25
C TRP A 192 -6.91 -2.68 9.69
N PHE A 193 -6.22 -3.29 10.67
CA PHE A 193 -6.45 -3.00 12.08
C PHE A 193 -6.11 -1.55 12.44
N GLU A 194 -5.15 -0.92 11.77
CA GLU A 194 -4.85 0.51 11.95
C GLU A 194 -6.08 1.38 11.68
N ARG A 195 -6.73 1.17 10.53
CA ARG A 195 -7.95 1.92 10.17
C ARG A 195 -9.11 1.56 11.09
N PHE A 196 -9.25 0.29 11.46
CA PHE A 196 -10.25 -0.14 12.44
C PHE A 196 -10.04 0.54 13.81
N VAL A 197 -8.80 0.57 14.31
CA VAL A 197 -8.47 1.15 15.61
C VAL A 197 -8.71 2.65 15.59
N ILE A 198 -8.21 3.38 14.59
CA ILE A 198 -8.46 4.82 14.48
C ILE A 198 -9.96 5.09 14.49
N THR A 199 -10.73 4.40 13.67
CA THR A 199 -12.15 4.71 13.49
C THR A 199 -13.02 4.22 14.66
N VAL A 200 -13.02 2.92 14.94
CA VAL A 200 -13.96 2.30 15.87
C VAL A 200 -13.62 2.65 17.32
N THR A 201 -12.35 2.63 17.71
CA THR A 201 -12.01 2.84 19.14
C THR A 201 -12.28 4.28 19.58
N SER A 202 -12.00 5.27 18.71
CA SER A 202 -12.27 6.68 18.97
C SER A 202 -13.77 7.04 18.91
N LEU A 203 -14.58 6.30 18.16
CA LEU A 203 -16.04 6.50 18.13
C LEU A 203 -16.78 5.72 19.23
N SER A 204 -16.28 4.54 19.60
CA SER A 204 -16.94 3.66 20.59
C SER A 204 -16.99 4.30 21.99
N ARG A 205 -15.99 5.12 22.31
CA ARG A 205 -15.88 5.84 23.58
C ARG A 205 -15.35 7.25 23.32
N ASP A 206 -16.27 8.19 23.28
CA ASP A 206 -16.02 9.61 23.05
C ASP A 206 -16.26 10.44 24.33
N TYR A 207 -16.56 11.74 24.18
CA TYR A 207 -16.80 12.68 25.27
C TYR A 207 -17.92 12.28 26.24
N LEU A 208 -18.96 11.56 25.79
CA LEU A 208 -20.16 11.30 26.59
C LEU A 208 -20.24 9.81 26.97
N PRO A 209 -20.04 9.46 28.26
CA PRO A 209 -20.14 8.07 28.72
C PRO A 209 -21.50 7.41 28.45
N SER A 210 -22.59 8.18 28.37
CA SER A 210 -23.93 7.67 28.04
C SER A 210 -24.04 7.13 26.62
N SER A 211 -23.15 7.53 25.71
CA SER A 211 -23.16 7.15 24.31
C SER A 211 -22.20 6.00 23.99
N TRP A 212 -21.49 5.48 25.00
CA TRP A 212 -20.49 4.44 24.79
C TRP A 212 -21.13 3.12 24.37
N ALA A 213 -20.60 2.53 23.29
CA ALA A 213 -21.13 1.30 22.72
C ALA A 213 -20.03 0.44 22.08
N TYR A 214 -20.24 -0.87 22.07
CA TYR A 214 -19.34 -1.80 21.41
C TYR A 214 -19.84 -2.13 20.00
N PHE A 215 -18.98 -1.96 19.01
CA PHE A 215 -19.20 -2.33 17.62
C PHE A 215 -18.97 -3.84 17.44
N LYS A 216 -20.05 -4.56 17.12
CA LYS A 216 -19.99 -5.97 16.74
C LYS A 216 -20.21 -6.08 15.25
N PRO A 217 -19.20 -6.49 14.45
CA PRO A 217 -19.38 -6.66 13.02
C PRO A 217 -20.42 -7.75 12.77
N THR A 218 -21.30 -7.47 11.82
CA THR A 218 -22.32 -8.40 11.36
C THR A 218 -21.78 -9.30 10.26
N LEU A 219 -22.53 -10.36 9.93
CA LEU A 219 -22.17 -11.24 8.80
C LEU A 219 -22.09 -10.46 7.47
N THR A 220 -22.93 -9.43 7.31
CA THR A 220 -22.91 -8.56 6.13
C THR A 220 -21.61 -7.78 6.01
N ASP A 221 -21.08 -7.24 7.11
CA ASP A 221 -19.79 -6.52 7.12
C ASP A 221 -18.64 -7.44 6.68
N ALA A 222 -18.60 -8.67 7.23
CA ALA A 222 -17.62 -9.67 6.84
C ALA A 222 -17.77 -10.10 5.37
N SER A 223 -19.01 -10.25 4.89
CA SER A 223 -19.28 -10.62 3.50
C SER A 223 -18.82 -9.56 2.50
N LEU A 224 -18.96 -8.27 2.83
CA LEU A 224 -18.49 -7.17 2.01
C LEU A 224 -16.97 -7.11 1.98
N LEU A 225 -16.32 -7.33 3.13
CA LEU A 225 -14.86 -7.41 3.19
C LEU A 225 -14.34 -8.54 2.30
N ILE A 226 -14.87 -9.76 2.43
CA ILE A 226 -14.50 -10.92 1.62
C ILE A 226 -14.83 -10.68 0.14
N GLY A 227 -16.00 -10.08 -0.15
CA GLY A 227 -16.43 -9.72 -1.49
C GLY A 227 -15.47 -8.73 -2.17
N SER A 228 -14.90 -7.79 -1.42
CA SER A 228 -13.91 -6.84 -1.96
C SER A 228 -12.63 -7.55 -2.43
N PHE A 229 -12.13 -8.55 -1.67
CA PHE A 229 -11.02 -9.40 -2.11
C PHE A 229 -11.39 -10.21 -3.35
N GLY A 230 -12.60 -10.80 -3.37
CA GLY A 230 -13.10 -11.54 -4.53
C GLY A 230 -13.13 -10.69 -5.80
N LEU A 231 -13.66 -9.47 -5.72
CA LEU A 231 -13.67 -8.52 -6.83
C LEU A 231 -12.24 -8.15 -7.27
N PHE A 232 -11.38 -7.81 -6.32
CA PHE A 232 -9.99 -7.44 -6.59
C PHE A 232 -9.24 -8.56 -7.33
N PHE A 233 -9.25 -9.78 -6.79
CA PHE A 233 -8.55 -10.91 -7.41
C PHE A 233 -9.17 -11.30 -8.76
N THR A 234 -10.49 -11.18 -8.92
CA THR A 234 -11.15 -11.41 -10.21
C THR A 234 -10.64 -10.43 -11.27
N LEU A 235 -10.54 -9.14 -10.95
CA LEU A 235 -10.03 -8.12 -11.86
C LEU A 235 -8.53 -8.32 -12.15
N VAL A 236 -7.71 -8.68 -11.16
CA VAL A 236 -6.29 -8.99 -11.35
C VAL A 236 -6.10 -10.23 -12.25
N LEU A 237 -6.89 -11.28 -12.05
CA LEU A 237 -6.85 -12.48 -12.91
C LEU A 237 -7.29 -12.17 -14.34
N LEU A 238 -8.32 -11.34 -14.51
CA LEU A 238 -8.76 -10.88 -15.83
C LEU A 238 -7.67 -10.05 -16.52
N PHE A 239 -7.02 -9.15 -15.79
CA PHE A 239 -5.90 -8.34 -16.27
C PHE A 239 -4.72 -9.22 -16.70
N THR A 240 -4.26 -10.13 -15.84
CA THR A 240 -3.11 -11.01 -16.12
C THR A 240 -3.35 -11.97 -17.28
N LYS A 241 -4.60 -12.36 -17.54
CA LYS A 241 -4.97 -13.20 -18.68
C LYS A 241 -5.11 -12.42 -20.00
N SER A 242 -5.49 -11.14 -19.93
CA SER A 242 -5.91 -10.35 -21.11
C SER A 242 -4.86 -9.35 -21.59
N LEU A 243 -4.02 -8.83 -20.70
CA LEU A 243 -3.05 -7.78 -20.97
C LEU A 243 -1.63 -8.23 -20.59
N PRO A 244 -0.58 -7.64 -21.20
CA PRO A 244 0.80 -7.91 -20.80
C PRO A 244 1.04 -7.39 -19.38
N VAL A 245 1.41 -8.29 -18.48
CA VAL A 245 1.62 -7.99 -17.04
C VAL A 245 2.85 -7.13 -16.78
N ILE A 246 3.81 -7.13 -17.71
CA ILE A 246 5.08 -6.43 -17.62
C ILE A 246 5.16 -5.42 -18.77
N SER A 247 5.68 -4.23 -18.50
CA SER A 247 5.97 -3.21 -19.51
C SER A 247 7.14 -3.63 -20.41
N ILE A 248 6.84 -4.40 -21.46
CA ILE A 248 7.86 -4.97 -22.37
C ILE A 248 8.77 -3.89 -22.98
N ALA A 249 8.22 -2.71 -23.28
CA ALA A 249 8.99 -1.63 -23.90
C ALA A 249 10.04 -1.04 -22.93
N GLU A 250 9.67 -0.79 -21.68
CA GLU A 250 10.57 -0.24 -20.67
C GLU A 250 11.64 -1.24 -20.27
N VAL A 251 11.24 -2.50 -20.04
CA VAL A 251 12.21 -3.57 -19.72
C VAL A 251 13.25 -3.68 -20.84
N LYS A 252 12.84 -3.67 -22.11
CA LYS A 252 13.76 -3.69 -23.25
C LYS A 252 14.66 -2.46 -23.32
N ALA A 253 14.22 -1.30 -22.82
CA ALA A 253 15.02 -0.08 -22.82
C ALA A 253 16.14 -0.10 -21.76
N VAL A 254 16.01 -0.90 -20.69
CA VAL A 254 16.97 -0.95 -19.58
C VAL A 254 17.79 -2.24 -19.49
N VAL A 255 17.54 -3.23 -20.35
CA VAL A 255 18.32 -4.48 -20.40
C VAL A 255 19.76 -4.19 -20.85
N ASP A 256 20.73 -4.86 -20.24
CA ASP A 256 22.15 -4.68 -20.58
C ASP A 256 22.41 -4.80 -22.10
N GLY A 257 22.96 -3.73 -22.68
CA GLY A 257 23.21 -3.63 -24.13
C GLY A 257 22.10 -3.01 -24.97
N SER A 258 20.98 -2.59 -24.36
CA SER A 258 19.88 -1.87 -25.05
C SER A 258 20.23 -0.42 -25.39
N GLN A 259 20.99 0.25 -24.52
CA GLN A 259 21.40 1.63 -24.73
C GLN A 259 22.66 1.67 -25.60
N PRO A 260 22.72 2.57 -26.60
CA PRO A 260 23.94 2.75 -27.38
C PRO A 260 25.07 3.12 -26.42
N LYS A 261 26.04 2.22 -26.26
CA LYS A 261 27.30 2.55 -25.61
C LYS A 261 28.04 3.48 -26.57
N HIS A 262 28.08 4.77 -26.25
CA HIS A 262 29.08 5.64 -26.84
C HIS A 262 30.42 5.11 -26.36
N GLY A 263 31.15 4.42 -27.24
CA GLY A 263 32.53 4.06 -26.95
C GLY A 263 33.29 5.36 -26.76
N ASP A 264 33.96 5.50 -25.61
CA ASP A 264 35.01 6.48 -25.48
C ASP A 264 36.01 6.22 -26.62
N HIS A 265 36.24 7.26 -27.43
CA HIS A 265 37.26 7.27 -28.47
C HIS A 265 38.66 7.04 -27.89
#